data_AF-A0A528BF04-F1
#
_entry.id   AF-A0A528BF04-F1
#
_cell.length_a   1.000
_cell.length_b   1.000
_cell.length_c   1.000
_cell.angle_alpha   90.00
_cell.angle_beta   90.00
_cell.angle_gamma   90.00
#
_symmetry.space_group_name_H-M   'P 1'
#
loop_
_entity.id
_entity.type
_entity.pdbx_description
1 polymer ?
#
loop_
_entity_poly.entity_id
_entity_poly.type
_entity_poly.pdbx_seq_one_letter_code
_entity_poly.pdbx_strand_id
1 'polypeptide(L)'
;RGHVLLAGPKTIASVPDFARADRELVVVRSSMDPEDTLQRFAGRVVFIGGGPPVWHAYARFVSHWDVTRLPYDGPADRWFDARWLTGGGEVARNHRDQ
;
A
#
# COMPACT_ATOMS: atom_id res chain seq x y z
N ARG A 1 7.59 -0.47 17.29
CA ARG A 1 6.64 -1.36 16.58
C ARG A 1 7.09 -1.43 15.12
N GLY A 2 7.19 -2.61 14.52
CA GLY A 2 7.66 -2.78 13.15
C GLY A 2 6.72 -2.18 12.10
N HIS A 3 7.12 -2.25 10.83
CA HIS A 3 6.32 -1.77 9.70
C HIS A 3 5.05 -2.60 9.49
N VAL A 4 4.07 -2.02 8.79
CA VAL A 4 2.81 -2.67 8.40
C VAL A 4 2.79 -2.86 6.88
N LEU A 5 2.29 -3.99 6.39
CA LEU A 5 1.96 -4.21 4.98
C LEU A 5 0.45 -4.38 4.83
N LEU A 6 -0.19 -3.41 4.19
CA LEU A 6 -1.59 -3.49 3.76
C LEU A 6 -1.63 -4.01 2.32
N ALA A 7 -2.33 -5.12 2.09
CA ALA A 7 -2.55 -5.61 0.73
C ALA A 7 -3.83 -6.44 0.62
N GLY A 8 -4.30 -6.65 -0.61
CA GLY A 8 -5.44 -7.50 -0.89
C GLY A 8 -5.16 -8.97 -0.50
N PRO A 9 -6.21 -9.79 -0.36
CA PRO A 9 -6.08 -11.16 0.15
C PRO A 9 -5.13 -12.03 -0.67
N LYS A 10 -5.17 -11.91 -2.00
CA LYS A 10 -4.26 -12.65 -2.90
C LYS A 10 -2.79 -12.26 -2.69
N THR A 11 -2.51 -10.96 -2.49
CA THR A 11 -1.15 -10.46 -2.27
C THR A 11 -0.60 -10.85 -0.90
N ILE A 12 -1.41 -10.77 0.17
CA ILE A 12 -0.97 -11.24 1.49
C ILE A 12 -0.73 -12.75 1.51
N ALA A 13 -1.54 -13.52 0.78
CA ALA A 13 -1.38 -14.96 0.66
C ALA A 13 -0.08 -15.36 -0.07
N SER A 14 0.46 -14.52 -0.96
CA SER A 14 1.74 -14.79 -1.64
C SER A 14 2.98 -14.47 -0.80
N VAL A 15 2.81 -13.90 0.40
CA VAL A 15 3.94 -13.65 1.31
C VAL A 15 4.40 -14.97 1.94
N PRO A 16 5.69 -15.35 1.79
CA PRO A 16 6.21 -16.58 2.36
C PRO A 16 6.31 -16.48 3.90
N ASP A 17 6.22 -17.63 4.57
CA ASP A 17 6.08 -17.68 6.04
C ASP A 17 7.24 -17.02 6.78
N PHE A 18 8.48 -17.19 6.30
CA PHE A 18 9.65 -16.57 6.91
C PHE A 18 9.56 -15.04 6.93
N ALA A 19 8.86 -14.42 5.97
CA ALA A 19 8.72 -12.97 5.87
C ALA A 19 7.57 -12.39 6.72
N ARG A 20 6.76 -13.27 7.35
CA ARG A 20 5.61 -12.90 8.20
C ARG A 20 6.03 -12.44 9.59
N ALA A 21 7.16 -12.92 10.12
CA ALA A 21 7.57 -12.65 11.50
C ALA A 21 8.01 -11.19 11.74
N ASP A 22 8.56 -10.53 10.72
CA ASP A 22 9.22 -9.22 10.87
C ASP A 22 8.28 -8.02 10.72
N ARG A 23 7.03 -8.24 10.29
CA ARG A 23 6.10 -7.15 9.96
C ARG A 23 4.66 -7.56 10.20
N GLU A 24 3.82 -6.57 10.48
CA GLU A 24 2.39 -6.82 10.57
C GLU A 24 1.78 -6.91 9.17
N LEU A 25 1.11 -8.01 8.87
CA LEU A 25 0.43 -8.25 7.60
C LEU A 25 -1.07 -8.06 7.78
N VAL A 26 -1.67 -7.16 7.01
CA VAL A 26 -3.09 -6.84 7.12
C VAL A 26 -3.76 -7.03 5.76
N VAL A 27 -4.78 -7.88 5.75
CA VAL A 27 -5.62 -8.10 4.57
C VAL A 27 -6.63 -6.98 4.45
N VAL A 28 -6.53 -6.19 3.38
CA VAL A 28 -7.51 -5.17 3.01
C VAL A 28 -8.68 -5.80 2.27
N ARG A 29 -9.90 -5.43 2.65
CA ARG A 29 -11.16 -5.80 1.99
C ARG A 29 -11.87 -4.56 1.48
N SER A 30 -12.74 -4.71 0.48
CA SER A 30 -13.49 -3.60 -0.12
C SER A 30 -14.44 -2.89 0.84
N SER A 31 -14.83 -3.54 1.95
CA SER A 31 -15.68 -2.97 2.99
C SER A 31 -14.91 -2.11 4.00
N MET A 32 -13.58 -2.05 3.91
CA MET A 32 -12.75 -1.27 4.83
C MET A 32 -12.57 0.14 4.30
N ASP A 33 -12.89 1.14 5.12
CA ASP A 33 -12.56 2.53 4.80
C ASP A 33 -11.04 2.74 4.87
N PRO A 34 -10.41 3.33 3.84
CA PRO A 34 -8.96 3.54 3.82
C PRO A 34 -8.42 4.45 4.93
N GLU A 35 -9.14 5.52 5.28
CA GLU A 35 -8.70 6.50 6.27
C GLU A 35 -8.77 5.90 7.68
N ASP A 36 -9.90 5.29 8.03
CA ASP A 36 -10.06 4.56 9.29
C ASP A 36 -9.04 3.43 9.42
N THR A 37 -8.74 2.74 8.32
CA THR A 37 -7.73 1.68 8.29
C THR A 37 -6.34 2.23 8.60
N LEU A 38 -5.96 3.35 8.00
CA LEU A 38 -4.64 3.97 8.23
C LEU A 38 -4.54 4.54 9.65
N GLN A 39 -5.61 5.12 10.19
CA GLN A 39 -5.62 5.71 11.53
C GLN A 39 -5.27 4.70 12.63
N ARG A 40 -5.64 3.42 12.45
CA ARG A 40 -5.25 2.31 13.36
C ARG A 40 -3.74 2.12 13.47
N PHE A 41 -2.97 2.63 12.52
CA PHE A 41 -1.52 2.51 12.43
C PHE A 41 -0.80 3.86 12.54
N ALA A 42 -1.46 4.88 13.09
CA ALA A 42 -0.88 6.20 13.31
C ALA A 42 0.51 6.11 13.98
N GLY A 43 1.47 6.87 13.45
CA GLY A 43 2.86 6.88 13.90
C GLY A 43 3.73 5.72 13.40
N ARG A 44 3.23 4.87 12.49
CA ARG A 44 4.00 3.78 11.86
C ARG A 44 4.13 3.98 10.36
N VAL A 45 5.18 3.40 9.79
CA VAL A 45 5.29 3.27 8.33
C VAL A 45 4.39 2.13 7.85
N VAL A 46 3.50 2.48 6.93
CA VAL A 46 2.55 1.55 6.31
C VAL A 46 2.89 1.42 4.82
N PHE A 47 3.26 0.21 4.40
CA PHE A 47 3.47 -0.13 3.00
C PHE A 47 2.15 -0.60 2.37
N ILE A 48 1.84 -0.08 1.19
CA ILE A 48 0.66 -0.48 0.40
C ILE A 48 1.11 -1.47 -0.70
N GLY A 49 0.98 -2.76 -0.42
CA GLY A 49 1.45 -3.84 -1.29
C GLY A 49 0.58 -4.11 -2.52
N GLY A 50 -0.58 -3.46 -2.63
CA GLY A 50 -1.51 -3.66 -3.74
C GLY A 50 -2.44 -4.86 -3.55
N GLY A 51 -2.97 -5.51 -4.58
CA GLY A 51 -2.85 -5.18 -6.01
C GLY A 51 -3.66 -3.96 -6.46
N PRO A 52 -3.96 -3.83 -7.77
CA PRO A 52 -4.55 -2.62 -8.37
C PRO A 52 -5.75 -2.00 -7.64
N PRO A 53 -6.75 -2.76 -7.14
CA PRO A 53 -7.86 -2.15 -6.40
C PRO A 53 -7.43 -1.49 -5.07
N VAL A 54 -6.42 -2.04 -4.41
CA VAL A 54 -5.87 -1.47 -3.17
C VAL A 54 -5.08 -0.20 -3.49
N TRP A 55 -4.24 -0.21 -4.53
CA TRP A 55 -3.54 1.01 -4.95
C TRP A 55 -4.54 2.10 -5.37
N HIS A 56 -5.59 1.76 -6.11
CA HIS A 56 -6.64 2.70 -6.47
C HIS A 56 -7.27 3.39 -5.24
N ALA A 57 -7.59 2.63 -4.19
CA ALA A 57 -8.20 3.18 -2.97
C ALA A 57 -7.22 3.95 -2.08
N TYR A 58 -5.94 3.57 -2.06
CA TYR A 58 -4.96 4.10 -1.09
C TYR A 58 -3.97 5.11 -1.69
N ALA A 59 -3.85 5.23 -3.02
CA ALA A 59 -2.83 6.06 -3.68
C ALA A 59 -2.81 7.52 -3.17
N ARG A 60 -3.97 8.11 -2.88
CA ARG A 60 -4.07 9.49 -2.37
C ARG A 60 -3.35 9.73 -1.04
N PHE A 61 -3.18 8.66 -0.25
CA PHE A 61 -2.50 8.69 1.05
C PHE A 61 -1.00 8.37 0.96
N VAL A 62 -0.52 7.91 -0.20
CA VAL A 62 0.88 7.51 -0.37
C VAL A 62 1.77 8.74 -0.47
N SER A 63 2.72 8.86 0.46
CA SER A 63 3.71 9.95 0.50
C SER A 63 5.01 9.61 -0.23
N HIS A 64 5.29 8.31 -0.43
CA HIS A 64 6.50 7.82 -1.07
C HIS A 64 6.21 6.52 -1.83
N TRP A 65 6.80 6.40 -3.03
CA TRP A 65 6.63 5.24 -3.89
C TRP A 65 7.97 4.52 -4.12
N ASP A 66 8.04 3.26 -3.73
CA ASP A 66 9.11 2.34 -4.12
C ASP A 66 8.67 1.56 -5.37
N VAL A 67 9.25 1.87 -6.54
CA VAL A 67 8.87 1.29 -7.83
C VAL A 67 10.03 0.53 -8.45
N THR A 68 9.86 -0.78 -8.62
CA THR A 68 10.80 -1.62 -9.38
C THR A 68 10.35 -1.69 -10.83
N ARG A 69 11.20 -1.20 -11.76
CA ARG A 69 10.98 -1.37 -13.21
C ARG A 69 11.71 -2.61 -13.68
N LEU A 70 10.98 -3.54 -14.28
CA LEU A 70 11.53 -4.77 -14.84
C LEU A 70 11.50 -4.68 -16.38
N PRO A 71 12.51 -5.22 -17.10
CA PRO A 71 12.48 -5.30 -18.56
C PRO A 71 11.58 -6.45 -19.02
N TYR A 72 10.34 -6.49 -18.54
CA TYR A 72 9.35 -7.52 -18.87
C TYR A 72 8.46 -7.03 -20.01
N ASP A 73 8.42 -7.81 -21.09
CA ASP A 73 7.63 -7.55 -22.30
C ASP A 73 6.58 -8.65 -22.56
N GLY A 74 6.43 -9.60 -21.64
CA GLY A 74 5.46 -10.68 -21.75
C GLY A 74 4.02 -10.25 -21.43
N PRO A 75 3.05 -11.18 -21.56
CA PRO A 75 1.65 -10.91 -21.26
C PRO A 75 1.43 -10.47 -19.80
N ALA A 76 0.51 -9.53 -19.60
CA ALA A 76 0.02 -9.11 -18.28
C ALA A 76 -1.51 -8.97 -18.33
N ASP A 77 -2.18 -9.33 -17.23
CA ASP A 77 -3.64 -9.24 -17.07
C ASP A 77 -4.08 -7.89 -16.49
N ARG A 78 -3.17 -7.21 -15.79
CA ARG A 78 -3.41 -5.97 -15.05
C ARG A 78 -2.18 -5.07 -15.11
N TRP A 79 -2.44 -3.76 -15.06
CA TRP A 79 -1.42 -2.73 -15.16
C TRP A 79 -1.45 -1.78 -13.97
N PHE A 80 -0.28 -1.23 -13.67
CA PHE A 80 -0.15 -0.12 -12.73
C PHE A 80 -0.58 1.19 -13.43
N ASP A 81 -1.48 1.94 -12.82
CA ASP A 81 -1.91 3.24 -13.35
C ASP A 81 -0.93 4.33 -12.90
N ALA A 82 -0.18 4.90 -13.84
CA ALA A 82 0.82 5.93 -13.56
C ALA A 82 0.24 7.17 -12.86
N ARG A 83 -1.07 7.44 -13.00
CA ARG A 83 -1.74 8.56 -12.30
C ARG A 83 -1.73 8.41 -10.79
N TRP A 84 -1.57 7.19 -10.25
CA TRP A 84 -1.42 6.98 -8.81
C TRP A 84 -0.14 7.58 -8.23
N LEU A 85 0.91 7.70 -9.03
CA LEU A 85 2.17 8.30 -8.57
C LEU A 85 2.03 9.79 -8.24
N THR A 86 1.11 10.47 -8.93
CA THR A 86 0.91 11.92 -8.82
C THR A 86 -0.35 12.28 -8.03
N GLY A 87 -1.20 11.30 -7.70
CA GLY A 87 -2.45 11.51 -6.98
C GLY A 87 -2.31 11.58 -5.46
N GLY A 88 -1.11 11.32 -4.92
CA GLY A 88 -0.82 11.27 -3.48
C GLY A 88 -0.27 12.57 -2.90
N GLY A 89 -0.42 12.75 -1.59
CA GLY A 89 0.22 13.84 -0.82
C GLY A 89 -0.71 14.78 -0.06
N GLU A 90 -2.04 14.59 -0.13
CA GLU A 90 -2.99 15.46 0.61
C GLU A 90 -2.83 15.33 2.13
N VAL A 91 -2.51 14.14 2.65
CA VAL A 91 -2.34 13.92 4.10
C VAL A 91 -0.96 14.36 4.62
N ALA A 92 0.04 14.48 3.75
CA ALA A 92 1.40 14.88 4.16
C ALA A 92 1.51 16.36 4.57
N ARG A 93 0.48 17.19 4.32
CA ARG A 93 0.49 18.63 4.66
C ARG A 93 0.07 18.96 6.09
N ASN A 94 -0.42 18.01 6.89
CA ASN A 94 -1.09 18.32 8.17
C ASN A 94 -0.35 17.90 9.46
N HIS A 95 0.97 17.67 9.46
CA HIS A 95 1.65 17.27 10.71
C HIS A 95 3.11 17.70 10.91
N ARG A 96 3.60 18.70 10.18
CA ARG A 96 4.93 19.29 10.46
C ARG A 96 4.91 20.76 10.87
N ASP A 97 3.74 21.41 10.89
CA ASP A 97 3.61 22.86 11.16
C ASP A 97 2.72 23.17 12.38
N GLN A 98 2.77 22.35 13.44
CA GLN A 98 2.25 22.72 14.77
C GLN A 98 3.23 22.31 15.87
#